data_AF-A0A962CQE8-F1
#
_entry.id   AF-A0A962CQE8-F1
#
_cell.length_a   1.000
_cell.length_b   1.000
_cell.length_c   1.000
_cell.angle_alpha   90.00
_cell.angle_beta   90.00
_cell.angle_gamma   90.00
#
_symmetry.space_group_name_H-M   'P 1'
#
loop_
_entity.id
_entity.type
_entity.pdbx_description
1 polymer ?
#
loop_
_entity_poly.entity_id
_entity_poly.type
_entity_poly.pdbx_seq_one_letter_code
_entity_poly.pdbx_strand_id
1 'polypeptide(L)'
;MLDFISENSQFLSVLTVTFAGLFAFIKWLDTRNRELKEKRYSKYMQLISVISGKREDSSPSNLPEQIAATWFLIEYKEYFEITKKIFSNSDLKEMADETWIKHVLPQMQSMLKEISK
;
A
#
# COMPACT_ATOMS: atom_id res chain seq x y z
N MET A 1 -18.22 -31.01 -39.17
CA MET A 1 -17.91 -30.10 -38.04
C MET A 1 -18.54 -30.62 -36.75
N LEU A 2 -19.82 -31.00 -36.75
CA LEU A 2 -20.46 -31.69 -35.63
C LEU A 2 -19.85 -33.08 -35.35
N ASP A 3 -19.50 -33.85 -36.38
CA ASP A 3 -18.88 -35.18 -36.20
C ASP A 3 -17.52 -35.11 -35.50
N PHE A 4 -16.67 -34.14 -35.88
CA PHE A 4 -15.37 -33.91 -35.26
C PHE A 4 -15.46 -33.55 -33.77
N ILE A 5 -16.49 -32.77 -33.40
CA ILE A 5 -16.78 -32.39 -32.01
C ILE A 5 -17.30 -33.58 -31.22
N SER A 6 -18.12 -34.45 -31.82
CA SER A 6 -18.62 -35.67 -31.20
C SER A 6 -17.50 -36.67 -30.92
N GLU A 7 -16.62 -36.90 -31.90
CA GLU A 7 -15.51 -37.86 -31.83
C GLU A 7 -14.43 -37.43 -30.82
N ASN A 8 -14.21 -36.12 -30.67
CA ASN A 8 -13.21 -35.55 -29.75
C ASN A 8 -13.84 -34.90 -28.50
N SER A 9 -15.12 -35.19 -28.22
CA SER A 9 -15.90 -34.55 -27.16
C SER A 9 -15.26 -34.66 -25.77
N GLN A 10 -14.67 -35.83 -25.46
CA GLN A 10 -13.95 -36.05 -24.21
C GLN A 10 -12.68 -35.19 -24.12
N PHE A 11 -11.91 -35.09 -25.21
CA PHE A 11 -10.72 -34.24 -25.26
C PHE A 11 -11.09 -32.76 -25.09
N LEU A 12 -12.12 -32.28 -25.80
CA LEU A 12 -12.62 -30.91 -25.68
C LEU A 12 -13.17 -30.60 -24.29
N SER A 13 -13.83 -31.57 -23.64
CA SER A 13 -14.32 -31.43 -22.26
C SER A 13 -13.15 -31.29 -21.27
N VAL A 14 -12.15 -32.16 -21.36
CA VAL A 14 -10.94 -32.08 -20.53
C VAL A 14 -10.20 -30.77 -20.76
N LEU A 15 -10.08 -30.33 -22.02
CA LEU A 15 -9.47 -29.05 -22.37
C LEU A 15 -10.22 -27.90 -21.70
N THR A 16 -11.55 -27.90 -21.80
CA THR A 16 -12.42 -26.86 -21.23
C THR A 16 -12.31 -26.81 -19.71
N VAL A 17 -12.33 -27.96 -19.02
CA VAL A 17 -12.16 -28.03 -17.56
C VAL A 17 -10.76 -27.55 -17.14
N THR A 18 -9.73 -27.91 -17.90
CA THR A 18 -8.35 -27.47 -17.65
C THR A 18 -8.22 -25.95 -17.80
N PHE A 19 -8.75 -25.38 -18.87
CA PHE A 19 -8.76 -23.93 -19.08
C PHE A 19 -9.60 -23.19 -18.04
N ALA A 20 -10.76 -23.73 -17.65
CA ALA A 20 -11.57 -23.15 -16.58
C ALA A 20 -10.84 -23.17 -15.22
N GLY A 21 -10.15 -24.26 -14.89
CA GLY A 21 -9.31 -24.37 -13.70
C GLY A 21 -8.16 -23.37 -13.70
N LEU A 22 -7.47 -23.23 -14.83
CA LEU A 22 -6.37 -22.27 -14.99
C LEU A 22 -6.86 -20.82 -14.89
N PHE A 23 -8.00 -20.50 -15.49
CA PHE A 23 -8.63 -19.19 -15.37
C PHE A 23 -9.00 -18.86 -13.92
N ALA A 24 -9.64 -19.80 -13.21
CA ALA A 24 -9.98 -19.64 -11.79
C ALA A 24 -8.71 -19.42 -10.94
N PHE A 25 -7.63 -20.15 -11.23
CA PHE A 25 -6.35 -19.99 -10.54
C PHE A 25 -5.71 -18.61 -10.80
N ILE A 26 -5.69 -18.13 -12.04
CA ILE A 26 -5.21 -16.78 -12.38
C ILE A 26 -6.02 -15.72 -11.63
N LYS A 27 -7.35 -15.83 -11.63
CA LYS A 27 -8.22 -14.89 -10.93
C LYS A 27 -8.00 -14.90 -9.43
N TRP A 28 -7.73 -16.07 -8.85
CA TRP A 28 -7.38 -16.20 -7.45
C TRP A 28 -6.03 -15.52 -7.14
N LEU A 29 -5.00 -15.73 -7.96
CA LEU A 29 -3.71 -15.05 -7.82
C LEU A 29 -3.85 -13.53 -7.92
N ASP A 30 -4.64 -13.03 -8.87
CA ASP A 30 -4.90 -11.59 -9.02
C ASP A 30 -5.58 -11.02 -7.77
N THR A 31 -6.60 -11.71 -7.25
CA THR A 31 -7.29 -11.32 -6.03
C THR A 31 -6.33 -11.26 -4.84
N ARG A 32 -5.47 -12.27 -4.68
CA ARG A 32 -4.47 -12.31 -3.61
C ARG A 32 -3.44 -11.20 -3.74
N ASN A 33 -2.99 -10.90 -4.96
CA ASN A 33 -2.09 -9.79 -5.21
C ASN A 33 -2.73 -8.44 -4.88
N ARG A 34 -4.03 -8.27 -5.18
CA ARG A 34 -4.77 -7.07 -4.79
C ARG A 34 -4.86 -6.94 -3.27
N GLU A 35 -5.23 -8.01 -2.56
CA GLU A 35 -5.27 -8.04 -1.09
C GLU A 35 -3.91 -7.69 -0.47
N LEU A 36 -2.81 -8.24 -1.02
CA LEU A 36 -1.46 -7.95 -0.54
C LEU A 36 -1.09 -6.48 -0.75
N LYS A 37 -1.44 -5.89 -1.91
CA LYS A 37 -1.23 -4.47 -2.19
C LYS A 37 -2.03 -3.58 -1.23
N GLU A 38 -3.30 -3.89 -1.02
CA GLU A 38 -4.17 -3.15 -0.09
C GLU A 38 -3.64 -3.21 1.34
N LYS A 39 -3.26 -4.41 1.82
CA LYS A 39 -2.65 -4.57 3.16
C LYS A 39 -1.35 -3.80 3.30
N ARG A 40 -0.50 -3.82 2.27
CA ARG A 40 0.77 -3.10 2.27
C ARG A 40 0.57 -1.59 2.29
N TYR A 41 -0.36 -1.08 1.48
CA TYR A 41 -0.74 0.33 1.49
C TYR A 41 -1.35 0.76 2.83
N SER A 42 -2.23 -0.05 3.42
CA SER A 42 -2.82 0.21 4.74
C SER A 42 -1.74 0.32 5.83
N LYS A 43 -0.77 -0.61 5.85
CA LYS A 43 0.35 -0.57 6.78
C LYS A 43 1.22 0.67 6.57
N TYR A 44 1.48 1.03 5.30
CA TYR A 44 2.19 2.26 4.97
C TYR A 44 1.48 3.50 5.55
N MET A 45 0.16 3.61 5.38
CA MET A 45 -0.61 4.74 5.93
C MET A 45 -0.63 4.74 7.46
N GLN A 46 -0.67 3.57 8.11
CA GLN A 46 -0.52 3.45 9.56
C GLN A 46 0.84 3.99 10.04
N LEU A 47 1.94 3.64 9.34
CA LEU A 47 3.26 4.18 9.67
C LEU A 47 3.30 5.70 9.55
N ILE A 48 2.71 6.26 8.48
CA ILE A 48 2.61 7.72 8.30
C ILE A 48 1.83 8.36 9.45
N SER A 49 0.72 7.77 9.88
CA SER A 49 -0.08 8.25 11.02
C SER A 49 0.72 8.23 12.33
N VAL A 50 1.42 7.12 12.58
CA VAL A 50 2.25 6.97 13.79
C VAL A 50 3.34 8.03 13.81
N ILE A 51 4.03 8.26 12.68
CA ILE A 51 5.05 9.31 12.53
C ILE A 51 4.47 10.67 12.82
N SER A 52 3.25 10.95 12.36
CA SER A 52 2.58 12.23 12.57
C SER A 52 1.99 12.42 13.97
N GLY A 53 2.24 11.49 14.90
CA GLY A 53 1.83 11.61 16.29
C GLY A 53 0.47 10.99 16.62
N LYS A 54 -0.28 10.47 15.63
CA LYS A 54 -1.60 9.87 15.84
C LYS A 54 -1.56 8.36 15.73
N ARG A 55 -1.99 7.67 16.79
CA ARG A 55 -2.21 6.23 16.78
C ARG A 55 -3.70 5.92 16.58
N GLU A 56 -4.02 4.74 16.04
CA GLU A 56 -5.41 4.30 15.81
C GLU A 56 -6.25 4.25 17.09
N ASP A 57 -5.62 4.07 18.25
CA ASP A 57 -6.27 4.07 19.58
C ASP A 57 -6.48 5.48 20.16
N SER A 58 -6.26 6.54 19.36
CA SER A 58 -6.34 7.96 19.76
C SER A 58 -5.35 8.38 20.85
N SER A 59 -4.38 7.53 21.20
CA SER A 59 -3.29 7.90 22.08
C SER A 59 -2.17 8.61 21.31
N PRO A 60 -1.44 9.55 21.96
CA PRO A 60 -0.28 10.17 21.35
C PRO A 60 0.84 9.13 21.20
N SER A 61 1.41 9.00 19.99
CA SER A 61 2.54 8.11 19.77
C SER A 61 3.78 8.64 20.48
N ASN A 62 4.57 7.75 21.09
CA ASN A 62 5.80 8.14 21.76
C ASN A 62 6.94 8.35 20.75
N LEU A 63 7.94 9.14 21.13
CA LEU A 63 9.08 9.46 20.25
C LEU A 63 9.81 8.22 19.71
N PRO A 64 10.08 7.17 20.52
CA PRO A 64 10.71 5.95 20.02
C PRO A 64 9.90 5.25 18.91
N GLU A 65 8.58 5.23 19.03
CA GLU A 65 7.69 4.63 18.04
C GLU A 65 7.65 5.45 16.74
N GLN A 66 7.66 6.78 16.84
CA GLN A 66 7.78 7.67 15.66
C GLN A 66 9.10 7.44 14.92
N ILE A 67 10.21 7.30 15.67
CA ILE A 67 11.52 7.00 15.10
C ILE A 67 11.52 5.62 14.43
N ALA A 68 11.01 4.60 15.12
CA ALA A 68 10.91 3.25 14.57
C ALA A 68 10.05 3.22 13.30
N ALA A 69 8.89 3.88 13.29
CA ALA A 69 8.01 3.97 12.14
C ALA A 69 8.70 4.68 10.95
N THR A 70 9.49 5.72 11.22
CA THR A 70 10.29 6.40 10.20
C THR A 70 11.34 5.47 9.59
N TRP A 71 12.00 4.62 10.40
CA TRP A 71 12.92 3.60 9.89
C TRP A 71 12.21 2.54 9.05
N PHE A 72 11.05 2.07 9.50
CA PHE A 72 10.26 1.07 8.78
C PHE A 72 9.73 1.57 7.42
N LEU A 73 9.53 2.89 7.24
CA LEU A 73 9.16 3.46 5.94
C LEU A 73 10.16 3.14 4.83
N ILE A 74 11.42 2.84 5.14
CA ILE A 74 12.44 2.48 4.15
C ILE A 74 12.06 1.19 3.40
N GLU A 75 11.24 0.31 3.98
CA GLU A 75 10.75 -0.91 3.35
C GLU A 75 9.66 -0.65 2.28
N TYR A 76 9.15 0.59 2.21
CA TYR A 76 8.02 1.02 1.40
C TYR A 76 8.45 2.02 0.32
N LYS A 77 9.58 1.74 -0.35
CA LYS A 77 10.20 2.63 -1.36
C LYS A 77 9.26 2.94 -2.52
N GLU A 78 8.36 2.03 -2.86
CA GLU A 78 7.35 2.20 -3.91
C GLU A 78 6.41 3.39 -3.65
N TYR A 79 6.27 3.83 -2.40
CA TYR A 79 5.41 4.96 -2.02
C TYR A 79 6.20 6.25 -1.78
N PHE A 80 7.50 6.30 -2.10
CA PHE A 80 8.36 7.46 -1.81
C PHE A 80 7.82 8.77 -2.39
N GLU A 81 7.35 8.78 -3.63
CA GLU A 81 6.75 9.97 -4.25
C GLU A 81 5.49 10.44 -3.52
N ILE A 82 4.67 9.50 -3.05
CA ILE A 82 3.47 9.79 -2.27
C ILE A 82 3.86 10.37 -0.92
N THR A 83 4.84 9.76 -0.23
CA THR A 83 5.39 10.23 1.04
C THR A 83 5.88 11.68 0.93
N LYS A 84 6.67 12.00 -0.10
CA LYS A 84 7.12 13.38 -0.36
C LYS A 84 5.94 14.33 -0.49
N LYS A 85 4.90 13.94 -1.23
CA LYS A 85 3.68 14.74 -1.44
C LYS A 85 2.92 14.98 -0.14
N ILE A 86 2.75 13.94 0.67
CA ILE A 86 2.06 14.01 1.97
C ILE A 86 2.76 15.02 2.89
N PHE A 87 4.08 14.92 3.01
CA PHE A 87 4.87 15.82 3.86
C PHE A 87 5.04 17.24 3.28
N SER A 88 4.85 17.44 1.97
CA SER A 88 4.98 18.76 1.33
C SER A 88 3.68 19.58 1.29
N ASN A 89 2.51 18.95 1.10
CA ASN A 89 1.27 19.67 0.74
C ASN A 89 0.22 19.81 1.85
N SER A 90 0.57 19.54 3.11
CA SER A 90 -0.23 19.90 4.29
C SER A 90 -1.52 19.10 4.57
N ASP A 91 -1.82 18.04 3.80
CA ASP A 91 -2.90 17.09 4.14
C ASP A 91 -2.68 16.43 5.53
N LEU A 92 -1.44 16.45 6.00
CA LEU A 92 -1.06 16.08 7.37
C LEU A 92 -1.63 16.99 8.47
N LYS A 93 -2.08 18.21 8.17
CA LYS A 93 -2.62 19.11 9.20
C LYS A 93 -3.87 18.56 9.88
N GLU A 94 -4.62 17.71 9.19
CA GLU A 94 -5.81 17.04 9.74
C GLU A 94 -5.45 15.69 10.39
N MET A 95 -4.34 15.08 9.98
CA MET A 95 -3.89 13.75 10.40
C MET A 95 -2.83 13.75 11.52
N ALA A 96 -2.20 14.89 11.79
CA ALA A 96 -1.10 14.99 12.75
C ALA A 96 -1.52 15.62 14.09
N ASP A 97 -0.74 15.37 15.12
CA ASP A 97 -0.87 16.10 16.40
C ASP A 97 -0.42 17.57 16.24
N GLU A 98 -1.03 18.49 16.99
CA GLU A 98 -0.73 19.92 16.96
C GLU A 98 0.75 20.20 17.26
N THR A 99 1.33 19.46 18.22
CA THR A 99 2.75 19.54 18.57
C THR A 99 3.63 19.20 17.38
N TRP A 100 3.28 18.14 16.67
CA TRP A 100 4.03 17.64 15.51
C TRP A 100 3.94 18.62 14.33
N ILE A 101 2.76 19.16 14.06
CA ILE A 101 2.53 20.19 13.03
C ILE A 101 3.35 21.45 13.32
N LYS A 102 3.45 21.86 14.58
CA LYS A 102 4.14 23.08 14.97
C LYS A 102 5.66 22.96 14.92
N HIS A 103 6.21 21.81 15.28
CA HIS A 103 7.64 21.66 15.50
C HIS A 103 8.36 20.81 14.44
N VAL A 104 7.71 19.77 13.91
CA VAL A 104 8.36 18.78 13.04
C VAL A 104 8.04 19.06 11.56
N LEU A 105 6.77 19.31 11.23
CA LEU A 105 6.34 19.55 9.85
C LEU A 105 7.12 20.69 9.14
N PRO A 106 7.39 21.86 9.78
CA PRO A 106 8.11 22.94 9.10
C PRO A 106 9.56 22.58 8.78
N GLN A 107 10.21 21.83 9.68
CA GLN A 107 11.58 21.33 9.50
C GLN A 107 11.63 20.35 8.32
N MET A 108 10.70 19.38 8.29
CA MET A 108 10.59 18.42 7.18
C MET A 108 10.32 19.11 5.84
N GLN A 109 9.43 20.10 5.81
CA GLN A 109 9.14 20.87 4.60
C GLN A 109 10.36 21.67 4.12
N SER A 110 11.16 22.23 5.03
CA SER A 110 12.41 22.90 4.67
C SER A 110 13.40 21.92 4.04
N MET A 111 13.62 20.77 4.67
CA MET A 111 14.52 19.74 4.16
C MET A 111 14.08 19.20 2.79
N LEU A 112 12.78 18.95 2.61
CA LEU A 112 12.25 18.48 1.33
C LEU A 112 12.44 19.51 0.21
N LYS A 113 12.35 20.80 0.52
CA LYS A 113 12.63 21.88 -0.45
C LYS A 113 14.11 21.96 -0.81
N GLU A 114 15.01 21.71 0.13
CA GLU A 114 16.45 21.67 -0.13
C GLU A 114 16.85 20.49 -1.00
N ILE A 115 16.29 19.30 -0.75
CA ILE A 115 16.56 18.08 -1.53
C ILE A 115 15.96 18.17 -2.95
N SER A 116 14.89 18.95 -3.14
CA SER A 116 14.24 19.14 -4.43
C SER A 116 14.90 20.22 -5.31
N LYS A 117 15.97 20.86 -4.83
CA LYS A 117 16.74 21.89 -5.54
C LYS A 117 17.93 21.28 -6.26
#